data_AF-A0AAQ3QLI0-F1
#
_entry.id   AF-A0AAQ3QLI0-F1
#
_cell.length_a   1.000
_cell.length_b   1.000
_cell.length_c   1.000
_cell.angle_alpha   90.00
_cell.angle_beta   90.00
_cell.angle_gamma   90.00
#
_symmetry.space_group_name_H-M   'P 1'
#
loop_
_entity.id
_entity.type
_entity.pdbx_description
1 polymer ?
#
loop_
_entity_poly.entity_id
_entity_poly.type
_entity_poly.pdbx_seq_one_letter_code
_entity_poly.pdbx_strand_id
1 'polypeptide(L)'
;MNVSWIFDVPIPLKPTFVNIDVDLNACNVSDLISSNAWDDNSRMLLFHPNLWESIKKLGLPPSPDDDTWAWAVEVDGSVTTSSAYSFLRSRSLNDHSPSVSWSALWKFKLPPKILTFLWKLLHNRLPTRAYLH
;
A
#
# COMPACT_ATOMS: atom_id res chain seq x y z
N MET A 1 -8.91 3.25 -8.94
CA MET A 1 -9.35 2.39 -7.83
C MET A 1 -8.38 2.63 -6.68
N ASN A 2 -8.88 3.14 -5.55
CA ASN A 2 -8.07 3.57 -4.42
C ASN A 2 -7.76 2.35 -3.55
N VAL A 3 -6.55 1.80 -3.65
CA VAL A 3 -6.15 0.64 -2.86
C VAL A 3 -5.68 1.15 -1.50
N SER A 4 -6.57 1.09 -0.51
CA SER A 4 -6.27 1.46 0.88
C SER A 4 -5.17 0.56 1.43
N TRP A 5 -4.05 1.14 1.87
CA TRP A 5 -2.95 0.41 2.48
C TRP A 5 -3.30 0.06 3.93
N ILE A 6 -2.55 -0.85 4.57
CA ILE A 6 -2.90 -1.43 5.89
C ILE A 6 -3.13 -0.39 7.01
N PHE A 7 -2.56 0.81 6.88
CA PHE A 7 -2.71 1.91 7.84
C PHE A 7 -3.92 2.82 7.57
N ASP A 8 -4.54 2.71 6.39
CA ASP A 8 -5.75 3.45 6.00
C ASP A 8 -7.03 2.60 6.24
N VAL A 9 -6.87 1.39 6.79
CA VAL A 9 -7.99 0.51 7.13
C VAL A 9 -8.58 0.97 8.47
N PRO A 10 -9.84 1.45 8.52
CA PRO A 10 -10.48 1.79 9.79
C PRO A 10 -10.45 0.57 10.70
N ILE A 11 -10.10 0.79 11.98
CA ILE A 11 -10.04 -0.26 13.00
C ILE A 11 -11.33 -1.09 12.88
N PRO A 12 -11.24 -2.42 12.66
CA PRO A 12 -12.40 -3.23 12.36
C PRO A 12 -13.39 -3.13 13.53
N LEU A 13 -14.57 -2.57 13.24
CA LEU A 13 -15.69 -2.43 14.18
C LEU A 13 -16.32 -3.79 14.56
N LYS A 14 -15.87 -4.88 13.93
CA LYS A 14 -16.34 -6.25 14.16
C LYS A 14 -15.19 -7.11 14.69
N PRO A 15 -15.44 -8.03 15.63
CA PRO A 15 -14.40 -8.91 16.15
C PRO A 15 -13.81 -9.78 15.01
N THR A 16 -12.51 -9.61 14.80
CA THR A 16 -11.67 -10.29 13.80
C THR A 16 -10.77 -11.36 14.43
N PHE A 17 -11.13 -11.86 15.62
CA PHE A 17 -10.27 -12.74 16.40
C PHE A 17 -10.02 -14.07 15.65
N VAL A 18 -8.75 -14.47 15.66
CA VAL A 18 -8.26 -15.80 15.28
C VAL A 18 -7.92 -16.51 16.58
N ASN A 19 -8.30 -17.79 16.71
CA ASN A 19 -8.00 -18.56 17.90
C ASN A 19 -6.49 -18.84 18.00
N ILE A 20 -5.80 -18.10 18.86
CA ILE A 20 -4.34 -18.17 19.05
C ILE A 20 -3.95 -19.37 19.94
N ASP A 21 -4.91 -20.00 20.62
CA ASP A 21 -4.67 -21.18 21.45
C ASP A 21 -4.45 -22.45 20.61
N VAL A 22 -4.71 -22.39 19.31
CA VAL A 22 -4.36 -23.43 18.34
C VAL A 22 -2.96 -23.13 17.82
N ASP A 23 -2.11 -24.15 17.67
CA ASP A 23 -0.78 -23.99 17.07
C ASP A 23 -0.90 -23.67 15.57
N LEU A 24 -1.07 -22.37 15.28
CA LEU A 24 -1.25 -21.85 13.93
C LEU A 24 0.00 -22.06 13.04
N ASN A 25 1.16 -22.36 13.63
CA ASN A 25 2.37 -22.67 12.85
C ASN A 25 2.27 -24.02 12.13
N ALA A 26 1.32 -24.87 12.53
CA ALA A 26 1.09 -26.17 11.92
C ALA A 26 -0.06 -26.18 10.91
N CYS A 27 -0.73 -25.04 10.65
CA CYS A 27 -1.89 -24.96 9.79
C CYS A 27 -1.64 -24.01 8.61
N ASN A 28 -1.51 -24.57 7.41
CA ASN A 28 -1.42 -23.79 6.18
C ASN A 28 -2.81 -23.43 5.66
N VAL A 29 -2.89 -22.37 4.84
CA VAL A 29 -4.15 -21.99 4.17
C VAL A 29 -4.65 -23.12 3.25
N SER A 30 -3.74 -23.92 2.69
CA SER A 30 -4.06 -25.12 1.91
C SER A 30 -4.89 -26.14 2.70
N ASP A 31 -4.68 -26.24 4.00
CA ASP A 31 -5.37 -27.21 4.86
C ASP A 31 -6.82 -26.79 5.15
N LEU A 32 -7.15 -25.53 4.86
CA LEU A 32 -8.50 -24.96 4.97
C LEU A 32 -9.31 -25.10 3.66
N ILE A 33 -8.74 -25.73 2.63
CA ILE A 33 -9.33 -25.85 1.30
C ILE A 33 -9.58 -27.34 0.99
N SER A 34 -10.82 -27.69 0.69
CA SER A 34 -11.22 -29.03 0.27
C SER A 34 -11.98 -28.97 -1.05
N SER A 35 -11.58 -29.77 -2.03
CA SER A 35 -12.28 -29.89 -3.33
C SER A 35 -12.54 -28.56 -4.05
N ASN A 36 -11.53 -27.66 -4.06
CA ASN A 36 -11.61 -26.31 -4.64
C ASN A 36 -12.65 -25.39 -3.99
N ALA A 37 -13.00 -25.65 -2.74
CA ALA A 37 -13.85 -24.82 -1.91
C ALA A 37 -13.26 -24.69 -0.50
N TRP A 38 -13.62 -23.62 0.21
CA TRP A 38 -13.27 -23.45 1.62
C TRP A 38 -13.96 -24.52 2.46
N ASP A 39 -13.23 -25.23 3.32
CA ASP A 39 -13.79 -26.25 4.21
C ASP A 39 -14.49 -25.60 5.42
N ASP A 40 -15.82 -25.65 5.44
CA ASP A 40 -16.63 -25.09 6.52
C ASP A 40 -16.44 -25.80 7.87
N ASN A 41 -15.87 -27.01 7.93
CA ASN A 41 -15.61 -27.71 9.19
C ASN A 41 -14.44 -27.08 9.96
N SER A 42 -13.39 -26.67 9.25
CA SER A 42 -12.21 -25.98 9.80
C SER A 42 -12.53 -24.63 10.48
N ARG A 43 -13.68 -24.02 10.15
CA ARG A 43 -14.21 -22.78 10.72
C ARG A 43 -14.33 -22.80 12.25
N MET A 44 -14.81 -23.91 12.82
CA MET A 44 -15.31 -23.95 14.20
C MET A 44 -14.23 -23.70 15.26
N LEU A 45 -12.97 -24.00 14.93
CA LEU A 45 -11.88 -23.96 15.89
C LEU A 45 -10.99 -22.71 15.73
N LEU A 46 -10.95 -22.11 14.54
CA LEU A 46 -9.91 -21.14 14.17
C LEU A 46 -10.42 -19.71 13.99
N PHE A 47 -11.63 -19.51 13.46
CA PHE A 47 -12.08 -18.18 13.02
C PHE A 47 -13.45 -17.79 13.59
N HIS A 48 -13.58 -16.52 13.99
CA HIS A 48 -14.88 -15.94 14.33
C HIS A 48 -15.83 -15.94 13.09
N PRO A 49 -17.15 -16.19 13.24
CA PRO A 49 -18.12 -16.23 12.14
C PRO A 49 -18.03 -15.08 11.14
N ASN A 50 -17.88 -13.85 11.62
CA ASN A 50 -17.82 -12.67 10.76
C ASN A 50 -16.57 -12.62 9.87
N LEU A 51 -15.45 -13.13 10.40
CA LEU A 51 -14.18 -13.21 9.66
C LEU A 51 -14.27 -14.29 8.58
N TRP A 52 -14.83 -15.46 8.92
CA TRP A 52 -15.04 -16.54 7.97
C TRP A 52 -15.89 -16.14 6.76
N GLU A 53 -16.98 -15.41 6.98
CA GLU A 53 -17.80 -14.88 5.87
C GLU A 53 -17.06 -13.89 4.98
N SER A 54 -15.98 -13.27 5.48
CA SER A 54 -15.11 -12.41 4.68
C SER A 54 -14.06 -13.23 3.93
N ILE A 55 -13.49 -14.26 4.57
CA ILE A 55 -12.53 -15.20 3.95
C ILE A 55 -13.19 -15.93 2.77
N LYS A 56 -14.42 -16.41 2.91
CA LYS A 56 -15.17 -17.07 1.83
C LYS A 56 -15.39 -16.21 0.60
N LYS A 57 -15.32 -14.88 0.72
CA LYS A 57 -15.43 -13.97 -0.43
C LYS A 57 -14.14 -13.88 -1.23
N LEU A 58 -13.03 -14.36 -0.68
CA LEU A 58 -11.78 -14.47 -1.41
C LEU A 58 -11.90 -15.57 -2.45
N GLY A 59 -11.59 -15.24 -3.71
CA GLY A 59 -11.54 -16.20 -4.79
C GLY A 59 -10.40 -17.18 -4.56
N LEU A 60 -10.68 -18.48 -4.66
CA LEU A 60 -9.65 -19.50 -4.65
C LEU A 60 -9.00 -19.58 -6.04
N PRO A 61 -7.67 -19.80 -6.10
CA PRO A 61 -7.01 -20.03 -7.38
C PRO A 61 -7.56 -21.31 -8.03
N PRO A 62 -7.74 -21.33 -9.37
CA PRO A 62 -8.27 -22.48 -10.08
C PRO A 62 -7.31 -23.69 -10.09
N SER A 63 -6.02 -23.45 -9.83
CA SER A 63 -4.95 -24.43 -9.76
C SER A 63 -4.14 -24.25 -8.48
N PRO A 64 -3.67 -25.34 -7.85
CA PRO A 64 -2.68 -25.30 -6.78
C PRO A 64 -1.30 -25.01 -7.38
N ASP A 65 -1.05 -23.74 -7.69
CA ASP A 65 0.27 -23.25 -8.10
C ASP A 65 1.03 -22.67 -6.90
N ASP A 66 2.36 -22.61 -7.00
CA ASP A 66 3.20 -22.02 -5.96
C ASP A 66 2.88 -20.53 -5.75
N ASP A 67 2.95 -20.09 -4.49
CA ASP A 67 2.74 -18.68 -4.13
C ASP A 67 3.76 -17.78 -4.84
N THR A 68 3.26 -16.76 -5.53
CA THR A 68 4.09 -15.77 -6.22
C THR A 68 3.86 -14.37 -5.66
N TRP A 69 4.91 -13.56 -5.67
CA TRP A 69 4.83 -12.16 -5.28
C TRP A 69 4.17 -11.36 -6.40
N ALA A 70 3.01 -10.77 -6.11
CA ALA A 70 2.29 -9.90 -7.05
C ALA A 70 2.22 -8.47 -6.53
N TRP A 71 2.43 -7.51 -7.43
CA TRP A 71 2.29 -6.09 -7.14
C TRP A 71 0.84 -5.63 -7.32
N ALA A 72 0.18 -5.26 -6.21
CA ALA A 72 -1.24 -4.90 -6.22
C ALA A 72 -1.61 -3.66 -7.07
N VAL A 73 -0.63 -2.86 -7.49
CA VAL A 73 -0.88 -1.67 -8.33
C VAL A 73 -1.09 -2.04 -9.79
N GLU A 74 -0.47 -3.13 -10.25
CA GLU A 74 -0.52 -3.56 -11.65
C GLU A 74 -1.42 -4.80 -11.78
N VAL A 75 -2.23 -4.85 -12.84
CA VAL A 75 -3.21 -5.93 -13.05
C VAL A 75 -2.53 -7.27 -13.33
N ASP A 76 -1.34 -7.24 -13.93
CA ASP A 76 -0.52 -8.43 -14.20
C ASP A 76 0.40 -8.80 -13.01
N GLY A 77 0.39 -8.02 -11.93
CA GLY A 77 1.23 -8.22 -10.76
C GLY A 77 2.72 -7.92 -11.00
N SER A 78 3.13 -7.47 -12.19
CA SER A 78 4.53 -7.23 -12.53
C SER A 78 5.05 -5.93 -11.89
N VAL A 79 6.22 -6.02 -11.25
CA VAL A 79 6.90 -4.84 -10.69
C VAL A 79 7.86 -4.28 -11.72
N THR A 80 7.65 -3.03 -12.12
CA THR A 80 8.66 -2.27 -12.87
C THR A 80 9.10 -1.06 -12.05
N THR A 81 10.33 -0.59 -12.29
CA THR A 81 10.83 0.64 -11.66
C THR A 81 9.95 1.85 -12.02
N SER A 82 9.36 1.85 -13.21
CA SER A 82 8.41 2.87 -13.66
C SER A 82 7.10 2.84 -12.85
N SER A 83 6.47 1.67 -12.69
CA SER A 83 5.23 1.54 -11.93
C SER A 83 5.43 1.84 -10.45
N ALA A 84 6.53 1.36 -9.86
CA ALA A 84 6.91 1.67 -8.49
C ALA A 84 7.13 3.19 -8.29
N TYR A 85 7.87 3.84 -9.19
CA TYR A 85 8.12 5.28 -9.10
C TYR A 85 6.85 6.10 -9.30
N SER A 86 5.98 5.71 -10.25
CA SER A 86 4.69 6.35 -10.47
C SER A 86 3.79 6.26 -9.23
N PHE A 87 3.71 5.08 -8.62
CA PHE A 87 2.99 4.87 -7.37
C PHE A 87 3.52 5.75 -6.24
N LEU A 88 4.84 5.73 -5.99
CA LEU A 88 5.48 6.55 -4.97
C LEU A 88 5.29 8.06 -5.22
N ARG A 89 5.41 8.48 -6.47
CA ARG A 89 5.20 9.88 -6.87
C ARG A 89 3.75 10.31 -6.66
N SER A 90 2.77 9.48 -7.02
CA SER A 90 1.36 9.79 -6.78
C SER A 90 1.05 9.98 -5.29
N ARG A 91 1.72 9.23 -4.42
CA ARG A 91 1.58 9.35 -2.96
C ARG A 91 2.34 10.56 -2.40
N SER A 92 3.50 10.87 -2.96
CA SER A 92 4.32 12.03 -2.57
C SER A 92 3.76 13.37 -3.07
N LEU A 93 2.99 13.41 -4.15
CA LEU A 93 2.39 14.65 -4.66
C LEU A 93 1.29 15.22 -3.75
N ASN A 94 0.80 14.45 -2.78
CA ASN A 94 0.00 14.98 -1.67
C ASN A 94 0.82 15.83 -0.70
N ASP A 95 2.15 15.76 -0.74
CA ASP A 95 3.04 16.53 0.10
C ASP A 95 3.50 17.79 -0.67
N HIS A 96 2.62 18.80 -0.66
CA HIS A 96 2.89 20.23 -0.85
C HIS A 96 3.91 20.71 -1.90
N SER A 97 4.29 19.92 -2.91
CA SER A 97 5.19 20.42 -3.95
C SER A 97 4.44 21.49 -4.73
N PRO A 98 4.86 22.78 -4.65
CA PRO A 98 4.12 23.82 -5.32
C PRO A 98 4.17 23.51 -6.82
N SER A 99 3.04 23.69 -7.53
CA SER A 99 2.93 23.46 -8.98
C SER A 99 3.69 24.52 -9.78
N VAL A 100 4.97 24.72 -9.44
CA VAL A 100 5.82 25.72 -10.04
C VAL A 100 6.31 25.16 -11.36
N SER A 101 5.99 25.88 -12.43
CA SER A 101 6.65 25.67 -13.70
C SER A 101 8.11 26.12 -13.58
N TRP A 102 9.03 25.18 -13.37
CA TRP A 102 10.47 25.46 -13.32
C TRP A 102 10.98 26.12 -14.60
N SER A 103 10.35 25.81 -15.74
CA SER A 103 10.65 26.45 -17.02
C SER A 103 10.34 27.95 -17.01
N ALA A 104 9.32 28.40 -16.26
CA ALA A 104 9.04 29.82 -16.07
C ALA A 104 10.10 30.47 -15.16
N LEU A 105 10.53 29.79 -14.09
CA LEU A 105 11.56 30.30 -13.18
C LEU A 105 12.86 30.64 -13.92
N TRP A 106 13.34 29.73 -14.78
CA TRP A 106 14.60 29.93 -15.52
C TRP A 106 14.50 30.90 -16.70
N LYS A 107 13.29 31.26 -17.15
CA LYS A 107 13.06 32.25 -18.22
C LYS A 107 13.14 33.69 -17.72
N PHE A 108 13.11 33.93 -16.41
CA PHE A 108 13.25 35.27 -15.86
C PHE A 108 14.67 35.82 -16.12
N LYS A 109 14.75 37.07 -16.60
CA LYS A 109 16.01 37.83 -16.72
C LYS A 109 16.50 38.34 -15.36
N LEU A 110 16.64 37.43 -14.40
CA LEU A 110 17.17 37.74 -13.07
C LEU A 110 18.61 37.23 -12.95
N PRO A 111 19.44 37.88 -12.11
CA PRO A 111 20.74 37.35 -11.74
C PRO A 111 20.63 35.90 -11.23
N PRO A 112 21.57 35.00 -11.62
CA PRO A 112 21.53 33.59 -11.22
C PRO A 112 21.45 33.35 -9.71
N LYS A 113 22.01 34.27 -8.91
CA LYS A 113 21.93 34.25 -7.44
C LYS A 113 20.49 34.30 -6.91
N ILE A 114 19.62 35.06 -7.57
CA ILE A 114 18.22 35.21 -7.18
C ILE A 114 17.42 33.99 -7.63
N LEU A 115 17.66 33.50 -8.84
CA LEU A 115 17.02 32.29 -9.36
C LEU A 115 17.33 31.05 -8.50
N THR A 116 18.59 30.89 -8.12
CA THR A 116 19.01 29.79 -7.23
C THR A 116 18.42 29.93 -5.82
N PHE A 117 18.27 31.15 -5.30
CA PHE A 117 17.58 31.40 -4.04
C PHE A 117 16.08 31.06 -4.12
N LEU A 118 15.37 31.52 -5.16
CA LEU A 118 13.96 31.17 -5.38
C LEU A 118 13.77 29.66 -5.55
N TRP A 119 14.65 28.98 -6.28
CA TRP A 119 14.60 27.53 -6.43
C TRP A 119 14.70 26.82 -5.07
N LYS A 120 15.65 27.23 -4.22
CA LYS A 120 15.80 26.68 -2.86
C LYS A 120 14.60 26.99 -1.97
N LEU A 121 14.05 28.21 -2.07
CA LEU A 121 12.88 28.66 -1.32
C LEU A 121 11.64 27.82 -1.69
N LEU A 122 11.36 27.66 -2.98
CA LEU A 122 10.20 26.93 -3.48
C LEU A 122 10.26 25.42 -3.19
N HIS A 123 11.46 24.87 -3.02
CA HIS A 123 11.66 23.49 -2.57
C HIS A 123 11.62 23.34 -1.03
N ASN A 124 11.34 24.40 -0.25
CA ASN A 124 11.48 24.40 1.22
C ASN A 124 12.84 23.88 1.70
N ARG A 125 13.90 24.10 0.92
CA ARG A 125 15.29 23.67 1.22
C ARG A 125 16.12 24.76 1.87
N LEU A 126 15.50 25.86 2.26
CA LEU A 126 16.18 26.85 3.10
C LEU A 126 16.26 26.30 4.52
N PRO A 127 17.44 26.34 5.16
CA PRO A 127 17.57 26.05 6.58
C PRO A 127 16.92 27.21 7.36
N THR A 128 15.59 27.19 7.46
CA THR A 128 14.85 28.06 8.35
C THR A 128 14.96 27.51 9.77
N ARG A 129 15.07 28.41 10.76
CA ARG A 129 15.16 28.08 12.20
C ARG A 129 14.05 27.14 12.73
N ALA A 130 12.99 26.91 11.96
CA ALA A 130 11.94 25.93 12.25
C ALA A 130 12.40 24.46 12.15
N TYR A 131 13.58 24.17 11.58
CA TYR A 131 14.15 22.81 11.47
C TYR A 131 15.31 22.53 12.45
N LEU A 132 15.60 23.45 13.37
CA LEU A 132 16.50 23.17 14.49
C LEU A 132 15.68 22.54 15.61
N HIS A 133 15.81 21.22 15.76
CA HIS A 133 15.32 20.45 16.89
C HIS A 133 16.32 20.51 18.06
#